data_AF-A0A9N9WRX4-F1
#
_entry.id   AF-A0A9N9WRX4-F1
#
_cell.length_a   1.000
_cell.length_b   1.000
_cell.length_c   1.000
_cell.angle_alpha   90.00
_cell.angle_beta   90.00
_cell.angle_gamma   90.00
#
_symmetry.space_group_name_H-M   'P 1'
#
loop_
_entity.id
_entity.type
_entity.pdbx_description
1 polymer ?
#
loop_
_entity_poly.entity_id
_entity_poly.type
_entity_poly.pdbx_seq_one_letter_code
_entity_poly.pdbx_strand_id
1 'polypeptide(L)'
;MDKKMNRDEEGLILPKKLINPCLESRDRQNLHRELMFNQKVGKNVLNQKSELQIALQRQKERQFLAAHFETQSTPSIQTELGKVITERAQKLESSSKDIDSSQNNSEFNEEYLKARAKLRASNKIQA
;
A
#
# COMPACT_ATOMS: atom_id res chain seq x y z
N MET A 1 40.20 -30.73 41.52
CA MET A 1 40.79 -29.42 41.17
C MET A 1 40.53 -28.48 42.33
N ASP A 2 41.49 -28.39 43.25
CA ASP A 2 41.34 -27.57 44.46
C ASP A 2 41.37 -26.08 44.08
N LYS A 3 40.21 -25.43 44.12
CA LYS A 3 40.08 -24.00 43.85
C LYS A 3 40.78 -23.23 44.98
N LYS A 4 42.03 -22.82 44.78
CA LYS A 4 42.76 -21.91 45.70
C LYS A 4 41.93 -20.67 45.98
N MET A 5 41.48 -20.49 47.22
CA MET A 5 40.72 -19.31 47.68
C MET A 5 41.71 -18.22 48.08
N ASN A 6 41.65 -17.07 47.40
CA ASN A 6 42.47 -15.92 47.76
C ASN A 6 41.87 -15.29 49.01
N ARG A 7 42.70 -15.09 50.03
CA ARG A 7 42.33 -14.45 51.29
C ARG A 7 43.19 -13.20 51.50
N ASP A 8 42.63 -12.22 52.18
CA ASP A 8 43.33 -10.99 52.60
C ASP A 8 44.27 -11.27 53.79
N GLU A 9 45.08 -10.29 54.19
CA GLU A 9 46.01 -10.37 55.34
C GLU A 9 45.28 -10.71 56.65
N GLU A 10 44.01 -10.29 56.78
CA GLU A 10 43.13 -10.63 57.90
C GLU A 10 42.41 -11.98 57.74
N GLY A 11 42.69 -12.73 56.68
CA GLY A 11 42.10 -14.05 56.41
C GLY A 11 40.71 -14.04 55.76
N LEU A 12 40.18 -12.86 55.44
CA LEU A 12 38.89 -12.68 54.74
C LEU A 12 38.97 -13.15 53.29
N ILE A 13 37.95 -13.86 52.80
CA ILE A 13 37.93 -14.38 51.43
C ILE A 13 37.69 -13.24 50.44
N LEU A 14 38.60 -13.09 49.48
CA LEU A 14 38.48 -12.08 48.42
C LEU A 14 37.51 -12.56 47.33
N PRO A 15 36.61 -11.69 46.84
CA PRO A 15 35.74 -12.01 45.72
C PRO A 15 36.58 -12.26 44.47
N LYS A 16 36.31 -13.36 43.78
CA LYS A 16 37.00 -13.71 42.54
C LYS A 16 36.24 -13.19 41.34
N LYS A 17 36.98 -12.62 40.37
CA LYS A 17 36.43 -12.34 39.06
C LYS A 17 36.12 -13.67 38.37
N LEU A 18 34.85 -13.88 38.04
CA LEU A 18 34.42 -15.02 37.23
C LEU A 18 34.91 -14.83 35.80
N ILE A 19 35.48 -15.88 35.24
CA ILE A 19 35.95 -15.84 33.86
C ILE A 19 34.77 -16.12 32.94
N ASN A 20 34.62 -15.33 31.88
CA ASN A 20 33.59 -15.55 30.88
C ASN A 20 34.05 -16.68 29.92
N PRO A 21 33.40 -17.84 29.90
CA PRO A 21 33.79 -18.97 29.05
C PRO A 21 33.62 -18.70 27.55
N CYS A 22 32.86 -17.65 27.18
CA CYS A 22 32.76 -17.18 25.80
C CYS A 22 33.98 -16.34 25.37
N LEU A 23 34.70 -15.75 26.33
CA LEU A 23 35.95 -15.02 26.07
C LEU A 23 37.18 -15.93 26.07
N GLU A 24 37.13 -17.08 26.74
CA GLU A 24 38.23 -18.06 26.69
C GLU A 24 38.19 -18.95 25.44
N SER A 25 37.00 -19.35 24.99
CA SER A 25 36.87 -20.27 23.84
C SER A 25 37.01 -19.51 22.52
N ARG A 26 38.17 -19.67 21.86
CA ARG A 26 38.43 -19.07 20.55
C ARG A 26 37.45 -19.57 19.48
N ASP A 27 37.08 -20.84 19.54
CA ASP A 27 36.11 -21.45 18.61
C ASP A 27 34.74 -20.78 18.70
N ARG A 28 34.24 -20.51 19.91
CA ARG A 28 32.99 -19.77 20.12
C ARG A 28 33.06 -18.37 19.53
N GLN A 29 34.17 -17.67 19.72
CA GLN A 29 34.35 -16.33 19.16
C GLN A 29 34.40 -16.37 17.62
N ASN A 30 35.09 -17.36 17.05
CA ASN A 30 35.17 -17.54 15.60
C ASN A 30 33.78 -17.81 15.01
N LEU A 31 33.03 -18.74 15.60
CA LEU A 31 31.67 -19.07 15.20
C LEU A 31 30.74 -17.85 15.30
N HIS A 32 30.81 -17.08 16.39
CA HIS A 32 30.00 -15.87 16.54
C HIS A 32 30.30 -14.85 15.43
N ARG A 33 31.58 -14.62 15.10
CA ARG A 33 31.96 -13.71 14.00
C ARG A 33 31.44 -14.20 12.66
N GLU A 34 31.53 -15.50 12.39
CA GLU A 34 31.04 -16.10 11.15
C GLU A 34 29.51 -15.96 11.02
N LEU A 35 28.76 -16.26 12.10
CA LEU A 35 27.31 -16.12 12.11
C LEU A 35 26.86 -14.66 11.89
N MET A 36 27.49 -13.71 12.57
CA MET A 36 27.20 -12.28 12.40
C MET A 36 27.55 -11.81 10.99
N PHE A 37 28.65 -12.30 10.41
CA PHE A 37 29.01 -12.02 9.03
C PHE A 37 27.96 -12.57 8.05
N ASN A 38 27.55 -13.83 8.21
CA ASN A 38 26.54 -14.46 7.38
C ASN A 38 25.19 -13.72 7.46
N GLN A 39 24.78 -13.28 8.65
CA GLN A 39 23.59 -12.44 8.83
C GLN A 39 23.72 -11.09 8.10
N LYS A 40 24.88 -10.42 8.21
CA LYS A 40 25.14 -9.14 7.54
C LYS A 40 25.13 -9.27 6.02
N VAL A 41 25.68 -10.35 5.49
CA VAL A 41 25.72 -10.64 4.04
C VAL A 41 24.38 -11.22 3.55
N GLY A 42 23.49 -11.64 4.45
CA GLY A 42 22.22 -12.29 4.11
C GLY A 42 22.38 -13.75 3.68
N LYS A 43 23.51 -14.39 3.97
CA LYS A 43 23.74 -15.82 3.74
C LYS A 43 23.08 -16.63 4.84
N ASN A 44 22.10 -17.44 4.46
CA ASN A 44 21.40 -18.30 5.40
C ASN A 44 22.10 -19.66 5.50
N VAL A 45 22.75 -19.92 6.63
CA VAL A 45 23.49 -21.16 6.89
C VAL A 45 22.56 -22.33 7.21
N LEU A 46 21.34 -22.05 7.68
CA LEU A 46 20.37 -23.04 8.15
C LEU A 46 19.35 -23.43 7.08
N ASN A 47 19.44 -22.88 5.85
CA ASN A 47 18.48 -23.08 4.75
C ASN A 47 17.00 -22.84 5.11
N GLN A 48 16.70 -22.30 6.30
CA GLN A 48 15.37 -21.99 6.80
C GLN A 48 15.27 -20.48 6.89
N LYS A 49 14.46 -19.86 6.04
CA LYS A 49 14.19 -18.41 6.15
C LYS A 49 13.60 -18.13 7.53
N SER A 50 14.03 -17.05 8.20
CA SER A 50 13.41 -16.65 9.46
C SER A 50 11.97 -16.19 9.22
N GLU A 51 11.09 -16.28 10.22
CA GLU A 51 9.69 -15.85 10.10
C GLU A 51 9.57 -14.40 9.64
N LEU A 52 10.41 -13.51 10.19
CA LEU A 52 10.49 -12.10 9.78
C LEU A 52 10.88 -11.94 8.31
N GLN A 53 11.81 -12.76 7.82
CA GLN A 53 12.22 -12.76 6.40
C GLN A 53 11.09 -13.22 5.49
N ILE A 54 10.35 -14.26 5.91
CA ILE A 54 9.16 -14.75 5.21
C ILE A 54 8.09 -13.65 5.19
N ALA A 55 7.84 -12.99 6.31
CA ALA A 55 6.86 -11.91 6.43
C ALA A 55 7.22 -10.71 5.53
N LEU A 56 8.49 -10.28 5.54
CA LEU A 56 8.98 -9.19 4.68
C LEU A 56 8.90 -9.55 3.20
N GLN A 57 9.24 -10.78 2.83
CA GLN A 57 9.12 -11.24 1.45
C GLN A 57 7.65 -11.25 1.00
N ARG A 58 6.74 -11.80 1.80
CA ARG A 58 5.29 -11.74 1.55
C ARG A 58 4.77 -10.30 1.44
N GLN A 59 5.31 -9.38 2.24
CA GLN A 59 4.93 -7.96 2.17
C GLN A 59 5.40 -7.32 0.86
N LYS A 60 6.64 -7.58 0.43
CA LYS A 60 7.16 -7.10 -0.86
C LYS A 60 6.38 -7.66 -2.04
N GLU A 61 6.06 -8.96 -2.01
CA GLU A 61 5.24 -9.61 -3.03
C GLU A 61 3.84 -8.99 -3.10
N ARG A 62 3.20 -8.72 -1.96
CA ARG A 62 1.91 -8.00 -1.93
C ARG A 62 1.99 -6.59 -2.51
N GLN A 63 3.04 -5.83 -2.19
CA GLN A 63 3.22 -4.49 -2.74
C GLN A 63 3.44 -4.53 -4.26
N PHE A 64 4.26 -5.46 -4.74
CA PHE A 64 4.50 -5.64 -6.17
C PHE A 64 3.21 -6.02 -6.91
N LEU A 65 2.43 -6.96 -6.36
CA LEU A 65 1.13 -7.34 -6.93
C LEU A 65 0.14 -6.18 -6.91
N ALA A 66 0.09 -5.39 -5.83
CA ALA A 66 -0.77 -4.22 -5.76
C ALA A 66 -0.39 -3.18 -6.82
N ALA A 67 0.90 -2.87 -6.97
CA ALA A 67 1.39 -1.96 -8.01
C ALA A 67 1.14 -2.50 -9.43
N HIS A 68 1.31 -3.80 -9.65
CA HIS A 68 1.02 -4.43 -10.94
C HIS A 68 -0.49 -4.42 -11.24
N PHE A 69 -1.34 -4.64 -10.23
CA PHE A 69 -2.78 -4.58 -10.40
C PHE A 69 -3.24 -3.15 -10.68
N GLU A 70 -2.70 -2.15 -9.98
CA GLU A 70 -3.01 -0.72 -10.21
C GLU A 70 -2.62 -0.26 -11.62
N THR A 71 -1.47 -0.74 -12.12
CA THR A 71 -1.04 -0.48 -13.52
C THR A 71 -1.84 -1.24 -14.57
N GLN A 72 -2.53 -2.32 -14.23
CA GLN A 72 -3.43 -3.03 -15.15
C GLN A 72 -4.90 -2.59 -15.04
N SER A 73 -5.34 -2.17 -13.86
CA SER A 73 -6.70 -1.65 -13.61
C SER A 73 -6.85 -0.21 -14.08
N THR A 74 -5.74 0.51 -14.24
CA THR A 74 -5.71 1.64 -15.17
C THR A 74 -5.68 1.02 -16.57
N PRO A 75 -6.80 0.99 -17.32
CA PRO A 75 -6.72 0.56 -18.71
C PRO A 75 -5.64 1.41 -19.34
N SER A 76 -4.72 0.79 -20.07
CA SER A 76 -3.60 1.49 -20.69
C SER A 76 -4.08 2.68 -21.54
N ILE A 77 -4.24 3.85 -20.92
CA ILE A 77 -4.50 5.13 -21.59
C ILE A 77 -3.29 5.46 -22.48
N GLN A 78 -2.17 4.76 -22.29
CA GLN A 78 -0.94 4.87 -23.07
C GLN A 78 -0.95 4.10 -24.41
N THR A 79 -1.92 3.21 -24.66
CA THR A 79 -2.02 2.56 -25.98
C THR A 79 -2.89 3.40 -26.92
N GLU A 80 -2.53 3.46 -28.21
CA GLU A 80 -3.31 4.19 -29.24
C GLU A 80 -4.78 3.75 -29.27
N LEU A 81 -5.03 2.45 -29.06
CA LEU A 81 -6.38 1.91 -28.95
C LEU A 81 -7.13 2.46 -27.72
N GLY A 82 -6.45 2.60 -26.57
CA GLY A 82 -7.02 3.18 -25.36
C GLY A 82 -7.51 4.60 -25.57
N LYS A 83 -6.70 5.44 -26.24
CA LYS A 83 -7.09 6.82 -26.60
C LYS A 83 -8.35 6.87 -27.46
N VAL A 84 -8.42 6.03 -28.49
CA VAL A 84 -9.59 5.95 -29.39
C VAL A 84 -10.85 5.50 -28.64
N ILE A 85 -10.73 4.54 -27.72
CA ILE A 85 -11.85 4.09 -26.90
C ILE A 85 -12.33 5.23 -25.99
N THR A 86 -11.42 5.96 -25.34
CA THR A 86 -11.79 7.09 -24.48
C THR A 86 -12.45 8.23 -25.24
N GLU A 87 -11.92 8.56 -26.43
CA GLU A 87 -12.47 9.62 -27.29
C GLU A 87 -13.89 9.25 -27.77
N ARG A 88 -14.10 8.00 -28.19
CA ARG A 88 -15.42 7.50 -28.58
C ARG A 88 -16.41 7.53 -27.42
N ALA A 89 -15.98 7.15 -26.21
CA ALA A 89 -16.83 7.18 -25.02
C ALA A 89 -17.25 8.63 -24.66
N GLN A 90 -16.30 9.58 -24.70
CA GLN A 90 -16.59 10.99 -24.45
C GLN A 90 -17.56 11.56 -25.48
N LYS A 91 -17.39 11.23 -26.76
CA LYS A 91 -18.29 11.67 -27.84
C LYS A 91 -19.71 11.14 -27.66
N LEU A 92 -19.86 9.89 -27.22
CA LEU A 92 -21.16 9.31 -26.91
C LEU A 92 -21.82 10.04 -25.73
N GLU A 93 -21.09 10.31 -24.65
CA GLU A 93 -21.63 11.03 -23.49
C GLU A 93 -22.07 12.47 -23.84
N SER A 94 -21.27 13.19 -24.63
CA SER A 94 -21.66 14.52 -25.14
C SER A 94 -22.90 14.44 -26.02
N SER A 95 -22.95 13.49 -26.96
CA SER A 95 -24.12 13.32 -27.82
C SER A 95 -25.40 12.96 -27.05
N SER A 96 -25.30 12.15 -25.99
CA SER A 96 -26.44 11.85 -25.12
C SER A 96 -26.92 13.08 -24.36
N LYS A 97 -26.01 13.95 -23.89
CA LYS A 97 -26.36 15.22 -23.23
C LYS A 97 -26.97 16.23 -24.22
N ASP A 98 -26.52 16.24 -25.47
CA ASP A 98 -27.06 17.09 -26.53
C ASP A 98 -28.47 16.62 -26.97
N ILE A 99 -28.72 15.32 -26.99
CA ILE A 99 -30.05 14.75 -27.25
C ILE A 99 -31.01 15.06 -26.09
N ASP A 100 -30.57 14.93 -24.83
CA ASP A 100 -31.39 15.28 -23.66
C ASP A 100 -31.68 16.79 -23.58
N SER A 101 -30.71 17.64 -23.95
CA SER A 101 -30.91 19.10 -23.94
C SER A 101 -31.72 19.61 -25.13
N SER A 102 -31.64 18.99 -26.30
CA SER A 102 -32.45 19.37 -27.47
C SER A 102 -33.91 18.92 -27.38
N GLN A 103 -34.21 17.79 -26.71
CA GLN A 103 -35.60 17.41 -26.41
C GLN A 103 -36.24 18.31 -25.34
N ASN A 104 -35.47 18.91 -24.44
CA ASN A 104 -36.01 19.77 -23.37
C ASN A 104 -36.08 21.27 -23.73
N ASN A 105 -35.38 21.76 -24.76
CA ASN A 105 -35.32 23.20 -25.09
C ASN A 105 -36.08 23.65 -26.34
N SER A 106 -36.64 22.74 -27.16
CA SER A 106 -37.38 23.15 -28.37
C SER A 106 -38.89 23.35 -28.17
N GLU A 107 -39.44 23.07 -26.97
CA GLU A 107 -40.89 22.86 -26.83
C GLU A 107 -41.60 23.79 -25.84
N PHE A 108 -41.18 25.05 -25.78
CA PHE A 108 -42.06 26.08 -25.25
C PHE A 108 -42.03 27.30 -26.17
N ASN A 109 -42.77 27.18 -27.28
CA ASN A 109 -43.15 28.32 -28.11
C ASN A 109 -43.76 29.40 -27.19
N GLU A 110 -43.12 30.56 -27.10
CA GLU A 110 -43.51 31.68 -26.22
C GLU A 110 -45.00 32.05 -26.37
N GLU A 111 -45.53 31.87 -27.58
CA GLU A 111 -46.93 32.11 -27.90
C GLU A 111 -47.87 31.15 -27.16
N TYR A 112 -47.45 29.89 -26.96
CA TYR A 112 -48.18 28.89 -26.19
C TYR A 112 -48.20 29.23 -24.69
N LEU A 113 -47.09 29.72 -24.12
CA LEU A 113 -47.07 30.20 -22.74
C LEU A 113 -48.01 31.40 -22.55
N LYS A 114 -47.97 32.36 -23.48
CA LYS A 114 -48.83 33.55 -23.47
C LYS A 114 -50.31 33.18 -23.60
N ALA A 115 -50.65 32.22 -24.47
CA ALA A 115 -52.02 31.73 -24.64
C ALA A 115 -52.53 31.03 -23.37
N ARG A 116 -51.72 30.15 -22.76
CA ARG A 116 -52.06 29.45 -21.52
C ARG A 116 -52.24 30.41 -20.34
N ALA A 117 -51.40 31.45 -20.23
CA ALA A 117 -51.54 32.46 -19.20
C ALA A 117 -52.84 33.25 -19.34
N LYS A 118 -53.21 33.65 -20.57
CA LYS A 118 -54.49 34.34 -20.86
C LYS A 118 -55.70 33.48 -20.51
N LEU A 119 -55.69 32.19 -20.88
CA LEU A 119 -56.78 31.25 -20.56
C LEU A 119 -56.97 31.04 -19.05
N ARG A 120 -55.87 31.00 -18.29
CA ARG A 120 -55.93 30.92 -16.82
C ARG A 120 -56.46 32.20 -16.18
N ALA A 121 -56.17 33.36 -16.77
CA ALA A 121 -56.70 34.64 -16.30
C ALA A 121 -58.20 34.78 -16.59
N SER A 122 -58.67 34.38 -17.78
CA SER A 122 -60.09 34.45 -18.13
C SER A 122 -60.96 33.50 -17.32
N ASN A 123 -60.48 32.29 -17.04
CA ASN A 123 -61.22 31.28 -16.26
C ASN A 123 -61.32 31.63 -14.76
N LYS A 124 -60.46 32.51 -14.25
CA LYS A 124 -60.54 33.01 -12.87
C LYS A 124 -61.55 34.14 -12.69
N ILE A 125 -62.05 34.73 -13.77
CA ILE A 125 -63.00 35.86 -13.74
C ILE A 125 -64.46 35.36 -13.83
N GLN A 126 -64.67 34.08 -14.18
CA GLN A 126 -66.00 33.44 -14.26
C GLN A 126 -66.34 32.54 -13.06
N ALA A 127 -65.62 32.65 -11.94
CA ALA A 127 -65.90 31.92 -10.70
C ALA A 127 -66.24 32.88 -9.56
#